data_AF-A0A497R403-F1
#
_entry.id   AF-A0A497R403-F1
#
_cell.length_a   1.000
_cell.length_b   1.000
_cell.length_c   1.000
_cell.angle_alpha   90.00
_cell.angle_beta   90.00
_cell.angle_gamma   90.00
#
_symmetry.space_group_name_H-M   'P 1'
#
loop_
_entity.id
_entity.type
_entity.pdbx_description
1 polymer ?
#
loop_
_entity_poly.entity_id
_entity_poly.type
_entity_poly.pdbx_seq_one_letter_code
_entity_poly.pdbx_strand_id
1 'polypeptide(L)'
;MALNYLLITYGEEPVKKWINQLAIFRLCTAYPHPNDMKPERFLAKVKFSSEEELNDVLDRLSLEPENSAENEDDSTISSFLEQNSPERVLVNGVACQLTIEREPNSLIIEVSGTKEEPFKLDERVFQRALKLDRFLDSLALPVVDPPQDDKYCISPKYYPEAFD
;
A
#
# COMPACT_ATOMS: atom_id res chain seq x y z
N MET A 1 -7.44 -14.69 13.20
CA MET A 1 -6.23 -15.50 12.89
C MET A 1 -5.10 -14.60 12.42
N ALA A 2 -5.34 -13.67 11.47
CA ALA A 2 -4.34 -12.68 11.05
C ALA A 2 -3.90 -11.74 12.17
N LEU A 3 -4.84 -11.12 12.91
CA LEU A 3 -4.52 -10.21 14.00
C LEU A 3 -3.65 -10.88 15.08
N ASN A 4 -4.04 -12.08 15.55
CA ASN A 4 -3.26 -12.82 16.54
C ASN A 4 -1.85 -13.16 16.04
N TYR A 5 -1.70 -13.56 14.77
CA TYR A 5 -0.39 -13.78 14.17
C TYR A 5 0.46 -12.51 14.22
N LEU A 6 -0.08 -11.36 13.82
CA LEU A 6 0.64 -10.09 13.83
C LEU A 6 1.03 -9.67 15.26
N LEU A 7 0.15 -9.87 16.24
CA LEU A 7 0.43 -9.58 17.66
C LEU A 7 1.57 -10.45 18.21
N ILE A 8 1.64 -11.72 17.82
CA ILE A 8 2.74 -12.62 18.20
C ILE A 8 4.04 -12.21 17.51
N THR A 9 3.98 -11.86 16.22
CA THR A 9 5.15 -11.55 15.40
C THR A 9 5.79 -10.20 15.75
N TYR A 10 4.96 -9.16 15.91
CA TYR A 10 5.42 -7.77 16.07
C TYR A 10 5.20 -7.21 17.48
N GLY A 11 4.46 -7.92 18.33
CA GLY A 11 4.06 -7.44 19.66
C GLY A 11 2.78 -6.61 19.62
N GLU A 12 2.14 -6.49 20.79
CA GLU A 12 0.85 -5.81 20.92
C GLU A 12 0.95 -4.30 20.71
N GLU A 13 1.92 -3.63 21.34
CA GLU A 13 2.05 -2.17 21.24
C GLU A 13 2.31 -1.68 19.80
N PRO A 14 3.25 -2.25 19.03
CA PRO A 14 3.47 -1.81 17.65
C PRO A 14 2.24 -2.03 16.77
N VAL A 15 1.58 -3.18 16.87
CA VAL A 15 0.39 -3.49 16.06
C VAL A 15 -0.76 -2.54 16.38
N LYS A 16 -1.06 -2.31 17.67
CA LYS A 16 -2.08 -1.33 18.08
C LYS A 16 -1.76 0.07 17.58
N LYS A 17 -0.50 0.49 17.73
CA LYS A 17 -0.04 1.79 17.22
C LYS A 17 -0.25 1.90 15.70
N TRP A 18 0.13 0.88 14.94
CA TRP A 18 0.04 0.92 13.49
C TRP A 18 -1.41 0.96 13.01
N ILE A 19 -2.28 0.14 13.60
CA ILE A 19 -3.71 0.09 13.27
C ILE A 19 -4.38 1.44 13.55
N ASN A 20 -4.09 2.06 14.70
CA ASN A 20 -4.80 3.26 15.15
C ASN A 20 -4.27 4.57 14.56
N GLN A 21 -3.08 4.58 13.97
CA GLN A 21 -2.50 5.82 13.40
C GLN A 21 -2.62 5.93 11.88
N LEU A 22 -3.00 4.86 11.19
CA LEU A 22 -3.18 4.86 9.74
C LEU A 22 -4.66 5.03 9.40
N ALA A 23 -5.00 6.15 8.77
CA ALA A 23 -6.37 6.44 8.36
C ALA A 23 -6.74 5.69 7.08
N ILE A 24 -5.81 5.61 6.13
CA ILE A 24 -5.99 5.13 4.76
C ILE A 24 -5.42 3.72 4.59
N PHE A 25 -4.20 3.49 5.07
CA PHE A 25 -3.55 2.20 4.98
C PHE A 25 -4.11 1.20 5.98
N ARG A 26 -4.12 -0.07 5.56
CA ARG A 26 -4.43 -1.21 6.43
C ARG A 26 -3.26 -2.18 6.43
N LEU A 27 -2.99 -2.75 7.61
CA LEU A 27 -2.01 -3.82 7.77
C LEU A 27 -2.61 -5.12 7.22
N CYS A 28 -2.02 -5.67 6.17
CA CYS A 28 -2.45 -6.96 5.62
C CYS A 28 -1.32 -8.01 5.69
N THR A 29 -1.69 -9.28 5.86
CA THR A 29 -0.79 -10.44 5.94
C THR A 29 -1.06 -11.43 4.81
N ALA A 30 -0.09 -12.30 4.51
CA ALA A 30 -0.25 -13.41 3.56
C ALA A 30 -0.60 -14.75 4.22
N TYR A 31 -0.68 -14.81 5.55
CA TYR A 31 -1.09 -16.04 6.25
C TYR A 31 -2.51 -16.47 5.82
N PRO A 32 -2.83 -17.77 5.62
CA PRO A 32 -2.03 -18.98 5.81
C PRO A 32 -1.42 -19.50 4.51
N HIS A 33 -1.07 -18.65 3.54
CA HIS A 33 -0.56 -19.10 2.24
C HIS A 33 0.98 -18.98 2.18
N PRO A 34 1.75 -19.89 2.82
CA PRO A 34 3.22 -19.86 2.79
C PRO A 34 3.78 -20.05 1.37
N ASN A 35 2.98 -20.56 0.43
CA ASN A 35 3.38 -20.75 -0.97
C ASN A 35 3.21 -19.48 -1.82
N ASP A 36 2.44 -18.48 -1.39
CA ASP A 36 2.15 -17.29 -2.21
C ASP A 36 3.15 -16.14 -2.00
N MET A 37 4.16 -16.31 -1.13
CA MET A 37 5.30 -15.37 -0.94
C MET A 37 4.92 -13.88 -0.82
N LYS A 38 3.68 -13.53 -0.49
CA LYS A 38 3.31 -12.11 -0.33
C LYS A 38 3.82 -11.62 1.03
N PRO A 39 4.55 -10.52 1.10
CA PRO A 39 5.01 -9.99 2.37
C PRO A 39 3.88 -9.40 3.20
N GLU A 40 4.05 -9.36 4.53
CA GLU A 40 3.31 -8.43 5.37
C GLU A 40 3.56 -7.00 4.86
N ARG A 41 2.47 -6.24 4.74
CA ARG A 41 2.48 -4.97 4.03
C ARG A 41 1.40 -4.04 4.53
N PHE A 42 1.64 -2.75 4.37
CA PHE A 42 0.59 -1.74 4.45
C PHE A 42 0.01 -1.56 3.06
N LEU A 43 -1.31 -1.75 2.92
CA LEU A 43 -2.02 -1.55 1.67
C LEU A 43 -3.04 -0.43 1.78
N ALA A 44 -3.13 0.37 0.72
CA ALA A 44 -4.23 1.28 0.47
C ALA A 44 -4.80 0.97 -0.93
N LYS A 45 -6.09 1.25 -1.10
CA LYS A 45 -6.76 1.07 -2.39
C LYS A 45 -7.59 2.29 -2.70
N VAL A 46 -7.40 2.85 -3.88
CA VAL A 46 -8.11 4.01 -4.40
C VAL A 46 -8.92 3.56 -5.61
N LYS A 47 -10.20 3.93 -5.67
CA LYS A 47 -11.06 3.65 -6.81
C LYS A 47 -10.89 4.73 -7.89
N PHE A 48 -11.10 4.38 -9.14
CA PHE A 48 -11.32 5.35 -10.21
C PHE A 48 -12.43 4.84 -11.13
N SER A 49 -13.00 5.72 -11.96
CA SER A 49 -14.16 5.45 -12.80
C SER A 49 -13.82 5.44 -14.29
N SER A 50 -12.70 6.07 -14.66
CA SER A 50 -12.22 6.20 -16.04
C SER A 50 -10.69 6.26 -16.09
N GLU A 51 -10.12 6.16 -17.29
CA GLU A 51 -8.68 6.37 -17.50
C GLU A 51 -8.24 7.82 -17.25
N GLU A 52 -9.12 8.78 -17.53
CA GLU A 52 -8.90 10.20 -17.20
C GLU A 52 -8.77 10.39 -15.68
N GLU A 53 -9.69 9.81 -14.90
CA GLU A 53 -9.60 9.86 -13.43
C GLU A 53 -8.36 9.12 -12.90
N LEU A 54 -7.96 8.00 -13.53
CA LEU A 54 -6.71 7.32 -13.18
C LEU A 54 -5.51 8.25 -13.41
N ASN A 55 -5.42 8.92 -14.56
CA ASN A 55 -4.32 9.84 -14.84
C ASN A 55 -4.32 11.01 -13.85
N ASP A 56 -5.48 11.59 -13.54
CA ASP A 56 -5.61 12.64 -12.51
C ASP A 56 -5.11 12.14 -11.15
N VAL A 57 -5.42 10.90 -10.76
CA VAL A 57 -4.90 10.30 -9.53
C VAL A 57 -3.39 10.18 -9.58
N LEU A 58 -2.82 9.64 -10.68
CA LEU A 58 -1.38 9.44 -10.83
C LEU A 58 -0.62 10.78 -10.80
N ASP A 59 -1.12 11.81 -11.46
CA ASP A 59 -0.52 13.15 -11.47
C ASP A 59 -0.48 13.74 -10.07
N ARG A 60 -1.54 13.57 -9.29
CA ARG A 60 -1.63 14.04 -7.90
C ARG A 60 -0.71 13.28 -6.95
N LEU A 61 -0.36 12.04 -7.26
CA LEU A 61 0.58 11.24 -6.47
C LEU A 61 2.03 11.71 -6.60
N SER A 62 2.36 12.62 -7.55
CA SER A 62 3.71 13.17 -7.73
C SER A 62 4.75 12.05 -7.84
N LEU A 63 4.57 11.19 -8.86
CA LEU A 63 5.35 9.97 -9.03
C LEU A 63 6.77 10.28 -9.53
N GLU A 64 7.77 9.68 -8.88
CA GLU A 64 9.17 9.71 -9.33
C GLU A 64 9.71 8.26 -9.40
N PRO A 65 10.57 7.92 -10.37
CA PRO A 65 11.20 6.60 -10.39
C PRO A 65 12.16 6.43 -9.20
N GLU A 66 12.13 5.28 -8.51
CA GLU A 66 13.03 5.02 -7.37
C GLU A 66 14.51 4.95 -7.81
N ASN A 67 14.77 4.51 -9.04
CA ASN A 67 16.12 4.42 -9.62
C ASN A 67 16.14 5.17 -10.96
N SER A 68 16.27 6.49 -10.94
CA SER A 68 16.51 7.26 -12.16
C SER A 68 17.94 7.02 -12.68
N ALA A 69 18.18 5.86 -13.30
CA ALA A 69 19.20 5.78 -14.33
C ALA A 69 18.59 6.39 -15.59
N GLU A 70 19.18 7.50 -16.03
CA GLU A 70 18.79 8.31 -17.19
C GLU A 70 18.28 7.46 -18.36
N ASN A 71 16.97 7.48 -18.60
CA ASN A 71 16.39 7.11 -19.89
C ASN A 71 15.27 8.10 -20.20
N GLU A 72 15.54 8.98 -21.15
CA GLU A 72 14.65 9.99 -21.70
C GLU A 72 13.66 9.34 -22.68
N ASP A 73 12.70 8.54 -22.21
CA ASP A 73 11.58 8.13 -23.07
C ASP A 73 10.24 8.51 -22.43
N ASP A 74 9.53 9.37 -23.15
CA ASP A 74 8.32 10.12 -22.80
C ASP A 74 7.08 9.22 -22.85
N SER A 75 7.17 8.05 -22.22
CA SER A 75 6.04 7.13 -22.04
C SER A 75 5.22 7.58 -20.83
N THR A 76 3.89 7.73 -21.01
CA THR A 76 2.97 8.10 -19.93
C THR A 76 3.18 7.20 -18.71
N ILE A 77 3.15 7.75 -17.50
CA ILE A 77 3.42 7.01 -16.26
C ILE A 77 2.53 5.77 -16.09
N SER A 78 1.31 5.79 -16.63
CA SER A 78 0.43 4.62 -16.73
C SER A 78 1.03 3.49 -17.57
N SER A 79 1.57 3.81 -18.76
CA SER A 79 2.33 2.85 -19.58
C SER A 79 3.62 2.38 -18.90
N PHE A 80 4.29 3.25 -18.14
CA PHE A 80 5.45 2.87 -17.33
C PHE A 80 5.07 1.82 -16.26
N LEU A 81 3.98 2.02 -15.52
CA LEU A 81 3.51 1.09 -14.50
C LEU A 81 3.04 -0.25 -15.08
N GLU A 82 2.49 -0.24 -16.29
CA GLU A 82 2.08 -1.45 -17.01
C GLU A 82 3.26 -2.24 -17.59
N GLN A 83 4.30 -1.55 -18.08
CA GLN A 83 5.48 -2.18 -18.69
C GLN A 83 6.56 -2.58 -17.67
N ASN A 84 6.67 -1.85 -16.55
CA ASN A 84 7.76 -1.97 -15.58
C ASN A 84 7.30 -2.49 -14.21
N SER A 85 6.13 -3.13 -14.10
CA SER A 85 5.81 -3.94 -12.93
C SER A 85 6.88 -5.04 -12.80
N PRO A 86 7.81 -4.99 -11.81
CA PRO A 86 7.54 -4.63 -10.41
C PRO A 86 8.49 -3.58 -9.80
N GLU A 87 8.90 -2.53 -10.51
CA GLU A 87 9.75 -1.50 -9.90
C GLU A 87 8.96 -0.58 -8.94
N ARG A 88 9.57 -0.27 -7.79
CA ARG A 88 8.99 0.68 -6.84
C ARG A 88 9.08 2.08 -7.42
N VAL A 89 8.11 2.90 -7.08
CA VAL A 89 8.08 4.33 -7.38
C VAL A 89 8.07 5.12 -6.07
N LEU A 90 8.57 6.33 -6.13
CA LEU A 90 8.45 7.29 -5.05
C LEU A 90 7.12 8.03 -5.21
N VAL A 91 6.27 7.94 -4.20
CA VAL A 91 5.09 8.81 -4.04
C VAL A 91 5.42 9.79 -2.93
N ASN A 92 5.54 11.07 -3.25
CA ASN A 92 5.93 12.11 -2.28
C ASN A 92 7.23 11.73 -1.50
N GLY A 93 8.22 11.21 -2.24
CA GLY A 93 9.50 10.74 -1.69
C GLY A 93 9.43 9.47 -0.84
N VAL A 94 8.35 8.69 -0.93
CA VAL A 94 8.20 7.39 -0.24
C VAL A 94 8.16 6.25 -1.25
N ALA A 95 9.11 5.34 -1.16
CA ALA A 95 9.16 4.14 -2.00
C ALA A 95 8.00 3.18 -1.70
N CYS A 96 7.16 2.97 -2.72
CA CYS A 96 6.00 2.09 -2.68
C CYS A 96 5.85 1.35 -4.01
N GLN A 97 5.02 0.31 -4.02
CA GLN A 97 4.62 -0.37 -5.25
C GLN A 97 3.20 0.08 -5.61
N LEU A 98 2.98 0.36 -6.89
CA LEU A 98 1.67 0.65 -7.44
C LEU A 98 1.19 -0.52 -8.28
N THR A 99 -0.10 -0.84 -8.21
CA THR A 99 -0.71 -1.86 -9.05
C THR A 99 -2.08 -1.38 -9.51
N ILE A 100 -2.31 -1.37 -10.81
CA ILE A 100 -3.59 -0.98 -11.40
C ILE A 100 -4.41 -2.25 -11.63
N GLU A 101 -5.57 -2.34 -10.98
CA GLU A 101 -6.58 -3.36 -11.24
C GLU A 101 -7.66 -2.76 -12.15
N ARG A 102 -7.79 -3.26 -13.38
CA ARG A 102 -8.79 -2.79 -14.36
C ARG A 102 -10.22 -3.24 -14.05
N GLU A 103 -10.38 -4.25 -13.18
CA GLU A 103 -11.67 -4.71 -12.69
C GLU A 103 -11.57 -4.85 -11.16
N PRO A 104 -12.14 -3.93 -10.35
CA PRO A 104 -13.18 -2.93 -10.66
C PRO A 104 -12.67 -1.48 -10.83
N ASN A 105 -11.56 -1.25 -11.54
CA ASN A 105 -10.90 0.06 -11.68
C ASN A 105 -10.40 0.64 -10.35
N SER A 106 -9.24 0.15 -9.92
CA SER A 106 -8.62 0.61 -8.68
C SER A 106 -7.11 0.61 -8.75
N LEU A 107 -6.51 1.58 -8.07
CA LEU A 107 -5.07 1.69 -7.83
C LEU A 107 -4.78 1.16 -6.43
N ILE A 108 -3.93 0.14 -6.35
CA ILE A 108 -3.38 -0.38 -5.11
C ILE A 108 -2.04 0.29 -4.86
N ILE A 109 -1.84 0.74 -3.62
CA ILE A 109 -0.61 1.35 -3.14
C ILE A 109 -0.08 0.48 -2.01
N GLU A 110 1.13 -0.02 -2.16
CA GLU A 110 1.75 -0.94 -1.21
C GLU A 110 3.03 -0.35 -0.60
N VAL A 111 3.10 -0.35 0.73
CA VAL A 111 4.34 -0.11 1.48
C VAL A 111 4.73 -1.38 2.23
N SER A 112 5.80 -2.01 1.76
CA SER A 112 6.42 -3.20 2.35
C SER A 112 7.88 -2.94 2.73
N GLY A 113 8.58 -3.98 3.21
CA GLY A 113 10.00 -3.94 3.58
C GLY A 113 10.94 -3.52 2.44
N THR A 114 12.26 -3.66 2.63
CA THR A 114 13.23 -3.35 1.56
C THR A 114 13.29 -4.49 0.53
N LYS A 115 14.06 -4.35 -0.55
CA LYS A 115 14.25 -5.46 -1.51
C LYS A 115 14.97 -6.66 -0.86
N GLU A 116 15.82 -6.39 0.13
CA GLU A 116 16.60 -7.38 0.87
C GLU A 116 15.80 -8.03 2.00
N GLU A 117 14.90 -7.27 2.64
CA GLU A 117 14.02 -7.75 3.71
C GLU A 117 12.54 -7.46 3.40
N PRO A 118 11.95 -8.00 2.31
CA PRO A 118 10.61 -7.60 1.84
C PRO A 118 9.50 -7.98 2.82
N PHE A 119 9.71 -9.04 3.61
CA PHE A 119 8.76 -9.62 4.57
C PHE A 119 8.77 -8.96 5.95
N LYS A 120 9.63 -7.97 6.18
CA LYS A 120 9.84 -7.41 7.51
C LYS A 120 9.18 -6.04 7.62
N LEU A 121 8.14 -5.96 8.44
CA LEU A 121 7.62 -4.68 8.89
C LEU A 121 8.33 -4.26 10.18
N ASP A 122 8.96 -3.10 10.14
CA ASP A 122 9.54 -2.45 11.31
C ASP A 122 9.04 -1.02 11.44
N GLU A 123 9.50 -0.32 12.47
CA GLU A 123 9.14 1.07 12.70
C GLU A 123 9.51 1.99 11.52
N ARG A 124 10.56 1.69 10.75
CA ARG A 124 10.94 2.48 9.57
C ARG A 124 9.93 2.29 8.45
N VAL A 125 9.47 1.05 8.22
CA VAL A 125 8.40 0.78 7.25
C VAL A 125 7.11 1.47 7.67
N PHE A 126 6.74 1.39 8.96
CA PHE A 126 5.58 2.08 9.49
C PHE A 126 5.67 3.61 9.32
N GLN A 127 6.80 4.24 9.62
CA GLN A 127 6.94 5.70 9.45
C GLN A 127 6.82 6.12 7.98
N ARG A 128 7.31 5.29 7.04
CA ARG A 128 7.09 5.51 5.60
C ARG A 128 5.60 5.41 5.24
N ALA A 129 4.93 4.36 5.71
CA ALA A 129 3.49 4.18 5.50
C ALA A 129 2.70 5.35 6.10
N LEU A 130 3.01 5.79 7.32
CA LEU A 130 2.34 6.91 7.99
C LEU A 130 2.55 8.25 7.28
N LYS A 131 3.77 8.51 6.76
CA LYS A 131 4.02 9.71 5.93
C LYS A 131 3.14 9.68 4.68
N LEU A 132 3.09 8.54 4.00
CA LEU A 132 2.30 8.37 2.79
C LEU A 132 0.79 8.41 3.09
N ASP A 133 0.35 7.81 4.19
CA ASP A 133 -1.03 7.81 4.67
C ASP A 133 -1.59 9.24 4.80
N ARG A 134 -0.86 10.11 5.49
CA ARG A 134 -1.23 11.53 5.65
C ARG A 134 -1.24 12.29 4.33
N PHE A 135 -0.33 11.95 3.43
CA PHE A 135 -0.31 12.54 2.10
C PHE A 135 -1.56 12.12 1.30
N LEU A 136 -1.87 10.83 1.27
CA LEU A 136 -3.07 10.32 0.57
C LEU A 136 -4.36 10.89 1.17
N ASP A 137 -4.45 11.01 2.49
CA ASP A 137 -5.59 11.64 3.17
C ASP A 137 -5.78 13.10 2.71
N SER A 138 -4.69 13.86 2.54
CA SER A 138 -4.74 15.23 2.03
C SER A 138 -5.22 15.35 0.58
N LEU A 139 -5.16 14.25 -0.20
CA LEU A 139 -5.66 14.20 -1.56
C LEU A 139 -7.15 13.87 -1.63
N ALA A 140 -7.83 13.54 -0.52
CA ALA A 140 -9.25 13.25 -0.50
C ALA A 140 -9.68 12.25 -1.61
N LEU A 141 -8.85 11.24 -1.86
CA LEU A 141 -9.09 10.22 -2.88
C LEU A 141 -10.23 9.28 -2.45
N PRO A 142 -10.99 8.68 -3.40
CA PRO A 142 -12.04 7.72 -3.09
C PRO A 142 -11.43 6.38 -2.63
N VAL A 143 -11.13 6.28 -1.35
CA VAL A 143 -10.51 5.10 -0.73
C VAL A 143 -11.50 3.95 -0.56
N VAL A 144 -11.01 2.73 -0.78
CA VAL A 144 -11.73 1.48 -0.51
C VAL A 144 -11.16 0.85 0.76
N ASP A 145 -12.02 0.65 1.77
CA ASP A 145 -11.67 0.00 3.05
C ASP A 145 -12.60 -1.21 3.31
N PRO A 146 -12.06 -2.42 3.50
CA PRO A 146 -10.65 -2.78 3.40
C PRO A 146 -10.12 -2.76 1.95
N PRO A 147 -8.82 -2.51 1.75
CA PRO A 147 -8.21 -2.55 0.43
C PRO A 147 -8.22 -3.96 -0.18
N GLN A 148 -8.25 -4.99 0.65
CA GLN A 148 -8.50 -6.38 0.24
C GLN A 148 -9.70 -6.89 1.04
N ASP A 149 -10.74 -7.37 0.33
CA ASP A 149 -11.97 -7.80 0.98
C ASP A 149 -11.86 -9.23 1.56
N ASP A 150 -10.92 -9.40 2.49
CA ASP A 150 -10.69 -10.64 3.19
C ASP A 150 -10.21 -10.41 4.64
N LYS A 151 -10.26 -11.49 5.43
CA LYS A 151 -9.85 -11.50 6.84
C LYS A 151 -8.34 -11.35 7.06
N TYR A 152 -7.54 -11.22 6.02
CA TYR A 152 -6.09 -11.05 6.12
C TYR A 152 -5.67 -9.59 6.05
N CYS A 153 -6.62 -8.69 5.77
CA CYS A 153 -6.42 -7.28 6.01
C CYS A 153 -7.11 -6.83 7.31
N ILE A 154 -6.34 -6.21 8.20
CA ILE A 154 -6.84 -5.75 9.50
C ILE A 154 -7.60 -4.44 9.31
N SER A 155 -8.94 -4.53 9.35
CA SER A 155 -9.87 -3.40 9.17
C SER A 155 -11.06 -3.50 10.12
N PRO A 156 -11.82 -2.41 10.32
CA PRO A 156 -13.02 -2.42 11.16
C PRO A 156 -14.08 -3.43 10.71
N LYS A 157 -14.11 -3.79 9.41
CA LYS A 157 -15.05 -4.78 8.85
C LYS A 157 -14.80 -6.18 9.42
N TYR A 158 -13.54 -6.57 9.62
CA TYR A 158 -13.16 -7.93 10.01
C TYR A 158 -12.67 -8.05 11.46
N TYR A 159 -12.15 -6.96 12.03
CA TYR A 159 -11.55 -6.90 13.37
C TYR A 159 -11.99 -5.63 14.11
N PRO A 160 -13.29 -5.38 14.32
CA PRO A 160 -13.77 -4.16 14.97
C PRO A 160 -13.14 -3.96 16.36
N GLU A 161 -12.86 -5.03 17.10
CA GLU A 161 -12.24 -5.02 18.43
C GLU A 161 -10.81 -4.47 18.47
N ALA A 162 -10.17 -4.27 17.30
CA ALA A 162 -8.83 -3.73 17.20
C ALA A 162 -8.81 -2.19 17.07
N PHE A 163 -9.97 -1.55 16.89
CA PHE A 163 -10.13 -0.13 16.56
C PHE A 163 -10.89 0.68 17.63
N ASP A 164 -10.92 0.17 18.87
CA ASP A 164 -11.52 0.85 20.04
C ASP A 164 -10.63 1.96 20.63
#